data_AF-A0A2N5RMU0-F1
#
_entry.id   AF-A0A2N5RMU0-F1
#
_cell.length_a   1.000
_cell.length_b   1.000
_cell.length_c   1.000
_cell.angle_alpha   90.00
_cell.angle_beta   90.00
_cell.angle_gamma   90.00
#
_symmetry.space_group_name_H-M   'P 1'
#
loop_
_entity.id
_entity.type
_entity.pdbx_description
1 polymer ?
#
loop_
_entity_poly.entity_id
_entity_poly.type
_entity_poly.pdbx_seq_one_letter_code
_entity_poly.pdbx_strand_id
1 'polypeptide(L)'
;MRKGSILITTLVVLLIVAVFSTVMVIYFQQYKKNAEYTSQRLEAAYRASNALNLGISFLKVHFEGILGIDVDWKNGKVQWLEDFKKRVFSQTDGDAWKKMFELVEEDKYYDLALEEGFSEEMSKYELSKTEVIALPFQNSYYTLLVARSQVGRAVVYKYALLSSNFLNKYVYFTEKETRNGEEIHFITQDVIDGPFRSNDVIHVSGEPLFKGSVEFKDIDVEEGNGPRYENPPPKYLTQEDIEKYNMERIKNYYLTKIREIVKPASEAVVYPSDVGIELPTIRELVDEWQYFWWYYRKYFEPVYVIEFNTPRGQSDNDYLIKVKYKEIYKTYRSSDGQNWEFVSSEEGNLRELFHIKPKPNSDQYHLVVTGQKAREILGLDKGTYDIHFNGVLKTDTDVYIKNMSNSGKPMFVEGKYTIVAKNIYVMDHIIYNDFREVLETIAASQGINSSSEEKIADETVIRPLDKNGNVETEEYAELLKNHKSDDFLNLVAMENVVVKKKRKNMKIFASIYAFDGSFYVEGYDTIKPKGELTIFGSLMQNVRGPIGTFYWEKEKPQILTGYRKNYVYDWRVLKGIAAAGTPATEEESLVLLLREVY
;
A
#
# COMPACT_ATOMS: atom_id res chain seq x y z
N MET A 1 76.02 -15.88 55.81
CA MET A 1 74.85 -15.87 54.89
C MET A 1 74.01 -17.10 55.15
N ARG A 2 72.77 -16.96 55.65
CA ARG A 2 71.95 -18.05 56.20
C ARG A 2 71.29 -18.87 55.07
N LYS A 3 71.75 -20.11 54.87
CA LYS A 3 71.20 -21.11 53.92
C LYS A 3 69.68 -21.34 54.04
N GLY A 4 69.06 -21.03 55.18
CA GLY A 4 67.61 -21.12 55.38
C GLY A 4 66.75 -20.05 54.69
N SER A 5 67.31 -18.86 54.37
CA SER A 5 66.55 -17.78 53.71
C SER A 5 66.38 -17.98 52.21
N ILE A 6 67.35 -18.64 51.57
CA ILE A 6 67.32 -18.98 50.13
C ILE A 6 66.27 -20.05 49.87
N LEU A 7 66.18 -21.08 50.73
CA LEU A 7 65.18 -22.14 50.57
C LEU A 7 63.75 -21.59 50.62
N ILE A 8 63.47 -20.67 51.56
CA ILE A 8 62.15 -20.06 51.73
C ILE A 8 61.81 -19.15 50.53
N THR A 9 62.75 -18.32 50.09
CA THR A 9 62.52 -17.47 48.90
C THR A 9 62.36 -18.30 47.63
N THR A 10 63.14 -19.38 47.43
CA THR A 10 62.97 -20.29 46.30
C THR A 10 61.61 -21.01 46.34
N LEU A 11 61.16 -21.47 47.51
CA LEU A 11 59.84 -22.09 47.69
C LEU A 11 58.70 -21.11 47.38
N VAL A 12 58.80 -19.85 47.84
CA VAL A 12 57.81 -18.81 47.55
C VAL A 12 57.78 -18.46 46.06
N VAL A 13 58.93 -18.34 45.41
CA VAL A 13 59.00 -18.09 43.96
C VAL A 13 58.42 -19.27 43.17
N LEU A 14 58.72 -20.51 43.54
CA LEU A 14 58.13 -21.70 42.90
C LEU A 14 56.61 -21.75 43.08
N LEU A 15 56.11 -21.39 44.26
CA LEU A 15 54.67 -21.29 44.52
C LEU A 15 54.01 -20.23 43.63
N ILE A 16 54.61 -19.03 43.53
CA ILE A 16 54.11 -17.94 42.68
C ILE A 16 54.11 -18.36 41.21
N VAL A 17 55.19 -18.98 40.72
CA VAL A 17 55.27 -19.48 39.34
C VAL A 17 54.21 -20.55 39.10
N ALA A 18 54.01 -21.50 40.02
CA ALA A 18 52.99 -22.54 39.88
C ALA A 18 51.57 -21.96 39.84
N VAL A 19 51.25 -21.00 40.71
CA VAL A 19 49.95 -20.30 40.70
C VAL A 19 49.76 -19.53 39.40
N PHE A 20 50.78 -18.78 38.95
CA PHE A 20 50.71 -18.00 37.72
C PHE A 20 50.57 -18.88 36.48
N SER A 21 51.32 -19.98 36.40
CA SER A 21 51.19 -20.98 35.32
C SER A 21 49.79 -21.60 35.31
N THR A 22 49.22 -21.91 36.47
CA THR A 22 47.86 -22.47 36.57
C THR A 22 46.81 -21.47 36.07
N VAL A 23 46.89 -20.21 36.51
CA VAL A 23 45.99 -19.13 36.06
C VAL A 23 46.12 -18.91 34.55
N MET A 24 47.34 -18.91 34.02
CA MET A 24 47.58 -18.73 32.58
C MET A 24 46.98 -19.88 31.77
N VAL A 25 47.09 -21.13 32.22
CA VAL A 25 46.47 -22.29 31.57
C VAL A 25 44.94 -22.19 31.59
N ILE A 26 44.33 -21.79 32.73
CA ILE A 26 42.88 -21.56 32.82
C ILE A 26 42.45 -20.47 31.83
N TYR A 27 43.19 -19.35 31.76
CA TYR A 27 42.89 -18.25 30.85
C TYR A 27 42.98 -18.68 29.38
N PHE A 28 44.02 -19.43 28.99
CA PHE A 28 44.15 -19.97 27.64
C PHE A 28 43.04 -20.98 27.30
N GLN A 29 42.66 -21.84 28.23
CA GLN A 29 41.54 -22.77 28.03
C GLN A 29 40.22 -22.01 27.85
N GLN A 30 39.99 -20.96 28.63
CA GLN A 30 38.82 -20.11 28.49
C GLN A 30 38.83 -19.36 27.15
N TYR A 31 39.96 -18.78 26.76
CA TYR A 31 40.14 -18.13 25.47
C TYR A 31 39.86 -19.08 24.31
N LYS A 32 40.44 -20.30 24.34
CA LYS A 32 40.20 -21.33 23.32
C LYS A 32 38.72 -21.69 23.22
N LYS A 33 38.05 -21.92 24.37
CA LYS A 33 36.60 -22.21 24.40
C LYS A 33 35.76 -21.06 23.83
N ASN A 34 36.10 -19.82 24.17
CA ASN A 34 35.41 -18.63 23.66
C ASN A 34 35.63 -18.46 22.15
N ALA A 35 36.86 -18.70 21.66
CA ALA A 35 37.19 -18.64 20.24
C ALA A 35 36.47 -19.74 19.44
N GLU A 36 36.46 -20.97 19.96
CA GLU A 36 35.75 -22.09 19.35
C GLU A 36 34.23 -21.84 19.30
N TYR A 37 33.63 -21.36 20.39
CA TYR A 37 32.22 -20.96 20.41
C TYR A 37 31.92 -19.84 19.41
N THR A 38 32.80 -18.85 19.30
CA THR A 38 32.65 -17.76 18.32
C THR A 38 32.71 -18.28 16.89
N SER A 39 33.63 -19.20 16.59
CA SER A 39 33.73 -19.87 15.29
C SER A 39 32.45 -20.65 14.96
N GLN A 40 31.97 -21.45 15.92
CA GLN A 40 30.71 -22.20 15.78
C GLN A 40 29.52 -21.27 15.51
N ARG A 41 29.45 -20.14 16.22
CA ARG A 41 28.39 -19.13 16.02
C ARG A 41 28.45 -18.50 14.64
N LEU A 42 29.64 -18.11 14.15
CA LEU A 42 29.80 -17.53 12.82
C LEU A 42 29.40 -18.52 11.72
N GLU A 43 29.78 -19.80 11.87
CA GLU A 43 29.36 -20.86 10.95
C GLU A 43 27.83 -21.07 10.97
N ALA A 44 27.23 -21.12 12.15
CA ALA A 44 25.77 -21.21 12.30
C ALA A 44 25.05 -20.00 11.67
N ALA A 45 25.56 -18.78 11.89
CA ALA A 45 25.01 -17.56 11.31
C ALA A 45 25.10 -17.54 9.78
N TYR A 46 26.24 -17.98 9.21
CA TYR A 46 26.41 -18.15 7.77
C TYR A 46 25.39 -19.13 7.20
N ARG A 47 25.26 -20.32 7.80
CA ARG A 47 24.29 -21.34 7.37
C ARG A 47 22.85 -20.84 7.45
N ALA A 48 22.48 -20.23 8.56
CA ALA A 48 21.13 -19.67 8.75
C ALA A 48 20.84 -18.55 7.74
N SER A 49 21.83 -17.71 7.40
CA SER A 49 21.65 -16.61 6.45
C SER A 49 21.40 -17.13 5.03
N ASN A 50 22.17 -18.10 4.59
CA ASN A 50 22.01 -18.67 3.24
C ASN A 50 20.72 -19.49 3.13
N ALA A 51 20.40 -20.28 4.18
CA ALA A 51 19.16 -21.03 4.24
C ALA A 51 17.94 -20.11 4.23
N LEU A 52 17.99 -18.98 4.93
CA LEU A 52 16.94 -17.98 4.89
C LEU A 52 16.77 -17.38 3.49
N ASN A 53 17.86 -17.00 2.81
CA ASN A 53 17.79 -16.44 1.46
C ASN A 53 17.21 -17.44 0.44
N LEU A 54 17.60 -18.72 0.53
CA LEU A 54 16.98 -19.79 -0.23
C LEU A 54 15.49 -19.91 0.13
N GLY A 55 15.17 -19.90 1.41
CA GLY A 55 13.79 -19.97 1.88
C GLY A 55 12.91 -18.84 1.35
N ILE A 56 13.40 -17.61 1.32
CA ILE A 56 12.69 -16.46 0.71
C ILE A 56 12.43 -16.72 -0.78
N SER A 57 13.42 -17.27 -1.48
CA SER A 57 13.35 -17.53 -2.92
C SER A 57 12.36 -18.64 -3.28
N PHE A 58 12.24 -19.67 -2.43
CA PHE A 58 11.23 -20.72 -2.60
C PHE A 58 9.85 -20.26 -2.14
N LEU A 59 9.75 -19.47 -1.07
CA LEU A 59 8.45 -19.06 -0.56
C LEU A 59 7.78 -17.98 -1.41
N LYS A 60 8.55 -17.12 -2.10
CA LYS A 60 7.99 -16.00 -2.86
C LYS A 60 6.98 -16.41 -3.94
N VAL A 61 7.14 -17.60 -4.55
CA VAL A 61 6.25 -18.06 -5.63
C VAL A 61 4.85 -18.41 -5.11
N HIS A 62 4.72 -18.64 -3.80
CA HIS A 62 3.44 -18.92 -3.14
C HIS A 62 2.68 -17.65 -2.76
N PHE A 63 3.25 -16.46 -2.97
CA PHE A 63 2.51 -15.23 -2.79
C PHE A 63 1.58 -14.98 -3.98
N GLU A 64 0.32 -15.27 -3.75
CA GLU A 64 -0.79 -14.90 -4.61
C GLU A 64 -1.24 -13.46 -4.32
N GLY A 65 -0.29 -12.51 -4.39
CA GLY A 65 -0.58 -11.08 -4.49
C GLY A 65 -1.66 -10.58 -3.52
N ILE A 66 -2.89 -10.34 -4.03
CA ILE A 66 -4.01 -9.79 -3.27
C ILE A 66 -4.74 -10.78 -2.36
N LEU A 67 -4.45 -12.08 -2.50
CA LEU A 67 -4.96 -13.16 -1.64
C LEU A 67 -3.98 -13.51 -0.52
N GLY A 68 -2.73 -13.04 -0.62
CA GLY A 68 -1.68 -13.35 0.35
C GLY A 68 -0.89 -14.59 -0.04
N ILE A 69 -0.33 -15.27 0.95
CA ILE A 69 0.43 -16.50 0.75
C ILE A 69 -0.48 -17.74 0.74
N ASP A 70 -0.33 -18.61 -0.26
CA ASP A 70 -1.03 -19.89 -0.37
C ASP A 70 -0.05 -21.07 -0.25
N VAL A 71 -0.05 -21.71 0.92
CA VAL A 71 0.73 -22.91 1.24
C VAL A 71 -0.10 -23.85 2.11
N ASP A 72 0.25 -25.14 2.11
CA ASP A 72 -0.40 -26.17 2.92
C ASP A 72 0.05 -26.08 4.39
N TRP A 73 -0.52 -25.12 5.12
CA TRP A 73 -0.25 -24.89 6.53
C TRP A 73 -0.52 -26.13 7.39
N LYS A 74 0.50 -26.59 8.12
CA LYS A 74 0.37 -27.72 9.06
C LYS A 74 0.02 -27.24 10.45
N ASN A 75 -0.98 -27.88 11.05
CA ASN A 75 -1.30 -27.69 12.46
C ASN A 75 -0.25 -28.41 13.32
N GLY A 76 0.39 -27.70 14.23
CA GLY A 76 1.39 -28.25 15.13
C GLY A 76 2.25 -27.17 15.79
N LYS A 77 3.06 -27.58 16.76
CA LYS A 77 3.99 -26.69 17.46
C LYS A 77 5.43 -26.98 17.05
N VAL A 78 6.15 -25.91 16.74
CA VAL A 78 7.58 -25.96 16.46
C VAL A 78 8.35 -26.01 17.79
N GLN A 79 9.14 -27.07 18.00
CA GLN A 79 9.75 -27.36 19.31
C GLN A 79 10.67 -26.24 19.84
N TRP A 80 11.38 -25.55 18.94
CA TRP A 80 12.34 -24.51 19.29
C TRP A 80 11.74 -23.09 19.28
N LEU A 81 10.46 -22.93 18.98
CA LEU A 81 9.82 -21.61 18.83
C LEU A 81 9.90 -20.77 20.11
N GLU A 82 9.75 -21.39 21.28
CA GLU A 82 9.84 -20.70 22.57
C GLU A 82 11.26 -20.19 22.86
N ASP A 83 12.31 -20.93 22.47
CA ASP A 83 13.69 -20.47 22.58
C ASP A 83 13.94 -19.28 21.64
N PHE A 84 13.44 -19.36 20.41
CA PHE A 84 13.48 -18.26 19.45
C PHE A 84 12.82 -17.00 20.00
N LYS A 85 11.54 -17.09 20.43
CA LYS A 85 10.78 -15.97 21.00
C LYS A 85 11.51 -15.35 22.19
N LYS A 86 12.03 -16.16 23.11
CA LYS A 86 12.79 -15.68 24.26
C LYS A 86 13.99 -14.80 23.85
N ARG A 87 14.73 -15.21 22.81
CA ARG A 87 15.89 -14.45 22.30
C ARG A 87 15.49 -13.19 21.56
N VAL A 88 14.40 -13.23 20.81
CA VAL A 88 13.83 -12.04 20.14
C VAL A 88 13.33 -11.03 21.19
N PHE A 89 12.62 -11.49 22.21
CA PHE A 89 12.08 -10.62 23.27
C PHE A 89 13.13 -10.04 24.20
N SER A 90 14.34 -10.63 24.26
CA SER A 90 15.47 -10.06 25.01
C SER A 90 16.21 -8.96 24.25
N GLN A 91 15.89 -8.71 22.98
CA GLN A 91 16.46 -7.60 22.22
C GLN A 91 15.91 -6.26 22.72
N THR A 92 16.58 -5.16 22.37
CA THR A 92 16.21 -3.80 22.79
C THR A 92 14.80 -3.38 22.36
N ASP A 93 14.29 -3.96 21.27
CA ASP A 93 12.95 -3.73 20.74
C ASP A 93 11.98 -4.90 21.01
N GLY A 94 12.31 -5.77 21.98
CA GLY A 94 11.54 -6.97 22.31
C GLY A 94 10.05 -6.73 22.59
N ASP A 95 9.66 -5.55 23.09
CA ASP A 95 8.26 -5.20 23.33
C ASP A 95 7.46 -4.98 22.03
N ALA A 96 8.10 -4.49 20.96
CA ALA A 96 7.47 -4.42 19.65
C ALA A 96 7.23 -5.83 19.08
N TRP A 97 8.20 -6.73 19.29
CA TRP A 97 8.08 -8.14 18.89
C TRP A 97 6.97 -8.87 19.64
N LYS A 98 6.80 -8.65 20.94
CA LYS A 98 5.68 -9.25 21.69
C LYS A 98 4.33 -8.90 21.04
N LYS A 99 4.13 -7.63 20.71
CA LYS A 99 2.91 -7.16 20.02
C LYS A 99 2.75 -7.78 18.63
N MET A 100 3.85 -7.96 17.90
CA MET A 100 3.81 -8.61 16.59
C MET A 100 3.38 -10.08 16.73
N PHE A 101 3.94 -10.81 17.70
CA PHE A 101 3.59 -12.23 17.94
C PHE A 101 2.12 -12.42 18.39
N GLU A 102 1.43 -11.38 18.87
CA GLU A 102 -0.03 -11.43 19.10
C GLU A 102 -0.82 -11.62 17.78
N LEU A 103 -0.21 -11.32 16.63
CA LEU A 103 -0.78 -11.46 15.29
C LEU A 103 -0.31 -12.73 14.57
N VAL A 104 0.62 -13.50 15.15
CA VAL A 104 1.17 -14.73 14.55
C VAL A 104 0.37 -15.94 15.02
N GLU A 105 -0.01 -16.82 14.10
CA GLU A 105 -0.70 -18.08 14.40
C GLU A 105 0.33 -19.17 14.74
N GLU A 106 0.74 -19.23 16.01
CA GLU A 106 1.83 -20.10 16.50
C GLU A 106 1.52 -21.61 16.51
N ASP A 107 0.26 -22.00 16.27
CA ASP A 107 -0.19 -23.38 16.16
C ASP A 107 -0.21 -23.90 14.72
N LYS A 108 0.25 -23.08 13.76
CA LYS A 108 0.40 -23.41 12.35
C LYS A 108 1.83 -23.10 11.88
N TYR A 109 2.33 -23.91 10.94
CA TYR A 109 3.62 -23.65 10.31
C TYR A 109 3.69 -24.30 8.93
N TYR A 110 4.63 -23.82 8.12
CA TYR A 110 5.03 -24.44 6.87
C TYR A 110 6.51 -24.81 6.92
N ASP A 111 6.83 -26.10 6.76
CA ASP A 111 8.21 -26.58 6.73
C ASP A 111 8.72 -26.59 5.29
N LEU A 112 9.69 -25.72 4.99
CA LEU A 112 10.22 -25.62 3.63
C LEU A 112 10.96 -26.89 3.21
N ALA A 113 11.35 -27.78 4.13
CA ALA A 113 11.92 -29.07 3.76
C ALA A 113 10.95 -29.94 2.92
N LEU A 114 9.64 -29.66 3.01
CA LEU A 114 8.60 -30.31 2.22
C LEU A 114 8.49 -29.75 0.80
N GLU A 115 9.12 -28.61 0.50
CA GLU A 115 9.07 -28.03 -0.83
C GLU A 115 9.90 -28.81 -1.84
N GLU A 116 9.32 -28.97 -3.03
CA GLU A 116 9.98 -29.68 -4.12
C GLU A 116 11.30 -29.00 -4.49
N GLY A 117 12.40 -29.76 -4.45
CA GLY A 117 13.74 -29.24 -4.76
C GLY A 117 14.43 -28.45 -3.64
N PHE A 118 13.72 -28.01 -2.58
CA PHE A 118 14.34 -27.20 -1.52
C PHE A 118 15.42 -27.96 -0.75
N SER A 119 15.12 -29.19 -0.33
CA SER A 119 16.06 -30.05 0.39
C SER A 119 17.29 -30.42 -0.46
N GLU A 120 17.13 -30.53 -1.78
CA GLU A 120 18.23 -30.76 -2.71
C GLU A 120 19.16 -29.54 -2.77
N GLU A 121 18.58 -28.35 -2.92
CA GLU A 121 19.35 -27.11 -3.00
C GLU A 121 20.09 -26.82 -1.68
N MET A 122 19.43 -27.04 -0.54
CA MET A 122 20.05 -26.98 0.78
C MET A 122 21.25 -27.92 0.90
N SER A 123 21.18 -29.11 0.28
CA SER A 123 22.28 -30.09 0.32
C SER A 123 23.49 -29.64 -0.51
N LYS A 124 23.27 -29.01 -1.68
CA LYS A 124 24.36 -28.48 -2.54
C LYS A 124 25.25 -27.45 -1.83
N TYR A 125 24.67 -26.68 -0.91
CA TYR A 125 25.36 -25.65 -0.13
C TYR A 125 25.74 -26.09 1.29
N GLU A 126 25.68 -27.40 1.61
CA GLU A 126 25.98 -27.96 2.94
C GLU A 126 25.12 -27.37 4.08
N LEU A 127 23.86 -27.04 3.78
CA LEU A 127 22.92 -26.40 4.70
C LEU A 127 21.91 -27.38 5.32
N SER A 128 21.99 -28.68 5.02
CA SER A 128 21.02 -29.72 5.41
C SER A 128 20.78 -29.90 6.92
N LYS A 129 21.59 -29.27 7.77
CA LYS A 129 21.41 -29.22 9.24
C LYS A 129 20.67 -27.97 9.72
N THR A 130 20.15 -27.18 8.80
CA THR A 130 19.42 -25.94 9.08
C THR A 130 17.94 -26.19 8.83
N GLU A 131 17.11 -25.84 9.80
CA GLU A 131 15.65 -25.90 9.70
C GLU A 131 15.14 -24.56 9.18
N VAL A 132 14.21 -24.56 8.23
CA VAL A 132 13.60 -23.33 7.72
C VAL A 132 12.09 -23.50 7.72
N ILE A 133 11.41 -22.66 8.48
CA ILE A 133 9.95 -22.70 8.62
C ILE A 133 9.33 -21.34 8.38
N ALA A 134 8.12 -21.32 7.85
CA ALA A 134 7.28 -20.13 7.79
C ALA A 134 6.15 -20.23 8.83
N LEU A 135 5.79 -19.10 9.44
CA LEU A 135 4.67 -18.98 10.39
C LEU A 135 3.65 -17.97 9.83
N PRO A 136 2.36 -18.33 9.76
CA PRO A 136 1.35 -17.42 9.25
C PRO A 136 1.01 -16.32 10.25
N PHE A 137 0.54 -15.20 9.73
CA PHE A 137 -0.17 -14.19 10.50
C PHE A 137 -1.68 -14.42 10.39
N GLN A 138 -2.44 -13.82 11.31
CA GLN A 138 -3.91 -13.82 11.27
C GLN A 138 -4.49 -13.29 9.95
N ASN A 139 -3.74 -12.45 9.23
CA ASN A 139 -4.03 -12.13 7.84
C ASN A 139 -3.01 -12.83 6.93
N SER A 140 -3.45 -13.24 5.74
CA SER A 140 -2.63 -13.99 4.79
C SER A 140 -1.57 -13.15 4.09
N TYR A 141 -1.51 -11.83 4.30
CA TYR A 141 -0.57 -10.97 3.59
C TYR A 141 0.85 -11.01 4.15
N TYR A 142 1.03 -11.54 5.36
CA TYR A 142 2.34 -11.60 6.03
C TYR A 142 2.68 -13.02 6.44
N THR A 143 3.98 -13.32 6.43
CA THR A 143 4.52 -14.55 6.97
C THR A 143 5.89 -14.29 7.61
N LEU A 144 6.15 -14.96 8.73
CA LEU A 144 7.43 -14.91 9.43
C LEU A 144 8.24 -16.15 9.04
N LEU A 145 9.27 -15.95 8.22
CA LEU A 145 10.19 -17.01 7.82
C LEU A 145 11.36 -17.06 8.80
N VAL A 146 11.64 -18.22 9.38
CA VAL A 146 12.70 -18.41 10.38
C VAL A 146 13.60 -19.56 9.98
N ALA A 147 14.89 -19.27 9.82
CA ALA A 147 15.95 -20.25 9.63
C ALA A 147 16.71 -20.45 10.95
N ARG A 148 16.76 -21.70 11.43
CA ARG A 148 17.48 -22.11 12.63
C ARG A 148 18.68 -22.97 12.24
N SER A 149 19.87 -22.56 12.66
CA SER A 149 21.09 -23.35 12.50
C SER A 149 21.77 -23.62 13.84
N GLN A 150 22.24 -24.86 14.01
CA GLN A 150 23.01 -25.26 15.19
C GLN A 150 24.35 -25.86 14.78
N VAL A 151 25.43 -25.28 15.31
CA VAL A 151 26.80 -25.78 15.14
C VAL A 151 27.42 -25.95 16.52
N GLY A 152 27.72 -27.19 16.90
CA GLY A 152 28.18 -27.51 18.25
C GLY A 152 27.17 -27.04 19.30
N ARG A 153 27.56 -26.08 20.14
CA ARG A 153 26.71 -25.49 21.17
C ARG A 153 26.06 -24.15 20.77
N ALA A 154 26.47 -23.57 19.64
CA ALA A 154 25.90 -22.32 19.15
C ALA A 154 24.60 -22.60 18.39
N VAL A 155 23.54 -21.88 18.76
CA VAL A 155 22.24 -21.89 18.05
C VAL A 155 22.01 -20.47 17.55
N VAL A 156 21.77 -20.32 16.25
CA VAL A 156 21.52 -19.02 15.63
C VAL A 156 20.20 -19.09 14.88
N TYR A 157 19.39 -18.04 15.02
CA TYR A 157 18.17 -17.83 14.27
C TYR A 157 18.36 -16.63 13.35
N LYS A 158 18.09 -16.83 12.07
CA LYS A 158 17.91 -15.75 11.09
C LYS A 158 16.45 -15.74 10.71
N TYR A 159 15.84 -14.57 10.59
CA TYR A 159 14.42 -14.50 10.27
C TYR A 159 14.08 -13.27 9.43
N ALA A 160 13.04 -13.41 8.63
CA ALA A 160 12.51 -12.39 7.75
C ALA A 160 11.00 -12.26 7.94
N LEU A 161 10.52 -11.01 7.95
CA LEU A 161 9.10 -10.72 7.78
C LEU A 161 8.86 -10.50 6.29
N LEU A 162 8.06 -11.35 5.68
CA LEU A 162 7.70 -11.27 4.27
C LEU A 162 6.26 -10.80 4.14
N SER A 163 5.97 -10.06 3.08
CA SER A 163 4.61 -9.71 2.71
C SER A 163 4.32 -9.94 1.24
N SER A 164 3.04 -9.91 0.86
CA SER A 164 2.65 -9.68 -0.53
C SER A 164 3.40 -8.48 -1.10
N ASN A 165 3.85 -8.56 -2.35
CA ASN A 165 4.59 -7.48 -3.00
C ASN A 165 3.61 -6.41 -3.54
N PHE A 166 3.01 -5.67 -2.61
CA PHE A 166 2.03 -4.62 -2.92
C PHE A 166 2.64 -3.49 -3.77
N LEU A 167 1.85 -2.97 -4.70
CA LEU A 167 2.25 -1.86 -5.56
C LEU A 167 2.30 -0.51 -4.82
N ASN A 168 1.53 -0.36 -3.73
CA ASN A 168 1.58 0.83 -2.88
C ASN A 168 2.90 1.00 -2.13
N LYS A 169 3.90 0.13 -2.32
CA LYS A 169 5.26 0.36 -1.80
C LYS A 169 5.96 1.56 -2.45
N TYR A 170 5.47 2.00 -3.62
CA TYR A 170 5.93 3.20 -4.31
C TYR A 170 4.98 4.37 -4.05
N VAL A 171 5.50 5.55 -3.74
CA VAL A 171 4.70 6.78 -3.71
C VAL A 171 4.27 7.19 -5.11
N TYR A 172 5.09 6.85 -6.12
CA TYR A 172 4.82 7.09 -7.52
C TYR A 172 5.33 5.92 -8.35
N PHE A 173 4.48 5.38 -9.23
CA PHE A 173 4.83 4.36 -10.21
C PHE A 173 4.15 4.65 -11.55
N THR A 174 4.91 4.76 -12.64
CA THR A 174 4.32 4.82 -13.99
C THR A 174 4.90 3.80 -14.96
N GLU A 175 4.10 3.31 -15.91
CA GLU A 175 4.58 2.50 -17.04
C GLU A 175 5.17 3.39 -18.14
N LYS A 176 4.51 4.53 -18.43
CA LYS A 176 4.89 5.49 -19.48
C LYS A 176 4.84 6.92 -18.96
N GLU A 177 5.82 7.73 -19.33
CA GLU A 177 5.96 9.13 -18.89
C GLU A 177 5.39 10.14 -19.89
N THR A 178 5.17 9.72 -21.14
CA THR A 178 4.66 10.56 -22.23
C THR A 178 3.19 10.24 -22.55
N ARG A 179 2.34 11.28 -22.66
CA ARG A 179 0.92 11.14 -23.03
C ARG A 179 0.67 11.76 -24.40
N ASN A 180 0.23 10.97 -25.38
CA ASN A 180 -0.02 11.46 -26.75
C ASN A 180 1.18 12.19 -27.39
N GLY A 181 2.41 11.84 -27.01
CA GLY A 181 3.63 12.52 -27.46
C GLY A 181 3.99 13.78 -26.66
N GLU A 182 3.18 14.19 -25.68
CA GLU A 182 3.50 15.30 -24.77
C GLU A 182 4.29 14.81 -23.56
N GLU A 183 5.38 15.52 -23.27
CA GLU A 183 6.26 15.29 -22.13
C GLU A 183 5.75 16.05 -20.90
N ILE A 184 5.74 15.40 -19.74
CA ILE A 184 5.27 16.00 -18.49
C ILE A 184 6.41 16.04 -17.49
N HIS A 185 6.84 17.24 -17.13
CA HIS A 185 8.05 17.41 -16.33
C HIS A 185 7.79 17.31 -14.81
N PHE A 186 8.79 16.78 -14.10
CA PHE A 186 9.03 17.10 -12.70
C PHE A 186 9.82 18.40 -12.60
N ILE A 187 9.40 19.31 -11.72
CA ILE A 187 9.98 20.65 -11.62
C ILE A 187 10.60 20.94 -10.26
N THR A 188 11.41 22.00 -10.13
CA THR A 188 12.09 22.38 -8.87
C THR A 188 11.17 22.45 -7.63
N GLN A 189 9.89 22.75 -7.82
CA GLN A 189 8.89 22.83 -6.74
C GLN A 189 8.28 21.48 -6.35
N ASP A 190 8.50 20.42 -7.13
CA ASP A 190 7.97 19.10 -6.86
C ASP A 190 8.82 18.40 -5.78
N VAL A 191 8.15 17.83 -4.79
CA VAL A 191 8.75 16.94 -3.79
C VAL A 191 8.04 15.59 -3.84
N ILE A 192 8.84 14.55 -4.09
CA ILE A 192 8.42 13.16 -4.10
C ILE A 192 8.94 12.51 -2.81
N ASP A 193 8.08 12.41 -1.80
CA ASP A 193 8.45 11.96 -0.45
C ASP A 193 8.17 10.48 -0.27
N GLY A 194 8.94 9.64 -0.95
CA GLY A 194 8.91 8.18 -0.82
C GLY A 194 9.53 7.46 -2.02
N PRO A 195 9.42 6.12 -2.05
CA PRO A 195 9.98 5.31 -3.14
C PRO A 195 9.32 5.64 -4.49
N PHE A 196 10.13 5.97 -5.48
CA PHE A 196 9.72 6.35 -6.83
C PHE A 196 10.11 5.28 -7.84
N ARG A 197 9.20 4.97 -8.76
CA ARG A 197 9.47 4.11 -9.90
C ARG A 197 8.90 4.68 -11.22
N SER A 198 9.65 4.56 -12.30
CA SER A 198 9.13 4.72 -13.66
C SER A 198 9.71 3.65 -14.58
N ASN A 199 8.88 2.92 -15.31
CA ASN A 199 9.37 1.97 -16.32
C ASN A 199 9.82 2.68 -17.62
N ASP A 200 9.80 4.02 -17.65
CA ASP A 200 10.10 4.85 -18.83
C ASP A 200 11.10 5.98 -18.51
N VAL A 201 11.39 6.80 -19.53
CA VAL A 201 12.25 7.98 -19.40
C VAL A 201 11.52 9.09 -18.66
N ILE A 202 12.03 9.51 -17.50
CA ILE A 202 11.44 10.64 -16.75
C ILE A 202 11.92 11.96 -17.33
N HIS A 203 11.02 12.94 -17.45
CA HIS A 203 11.36 14.29 -17.91
C HIS A 203 11.46 15.25 -16.71
N VAL A 204 12.55 16.00 -16.64
CA VAL A 204 12.85 16.91 -15.53
C VAL A 204 13.17 18.29 -16.07
N SER A 205 12.60 19.30 -15.42
CA SER A 205 12.91 20.71 -15.68
C SER A 205 13.21 21.36 -14.32
N GLY A 206 14.49 21.49 -14.00
CA GLY A 206 14.99 22.07 -12.76
C GLY A 206 15.52 21.03 -11.76
N GLU A 207 15.27 21.28 -10.48
CA GLU A 207 15.83 20.48 -9.38
C GLU A 207 14.75 19.93 -8.43
N PRO A 208 13.84 19.05 -8.91
CA PRO A 208 12.88 18.37 -8.04
C PRO A 208 13.59 17.58 -6.93
N LEU A 209 12.94 17.42 -5.78
CA LEU A 209 13.48 16.66 -4.65
C LEU A 209 12.84 15.27 -4.54
N PHE A 210 13.67 14.23 -4.58
CA PHE A 210 13.29 12.84 -4.31
C PHE A 210 13.88 12.38 -2.97
N LYS A 211 13.00 12.08 -2.01
CA LYS A 211 13.39 11.75 -0.63
C LYS A 211 13.50 10.24 -0.35
N GLY A 212 13.16 9.39 -1.32
CA GLY A 212 13.22 7.92 -1.20
C GLY A 212 14.04 7.26 -2.30
N SER A 213 14.01 5.93 -2.36
CA SER A 213 14.64 5.18 -3.46
C SER A 213 14.04 5.57 -4.80
N VAL A 214 14.89 5.81 -5.79
CA VAL A 214 14.45 6.20 -7.14
C VAL A 214 14.86 5.13 -8.13
N GLU A 215 13.90 4.64 -8.90
CA GLU A 215 14.07 3.63 -9.94
C GLU A 215 13.49 4.17 -11.25
N PHE A 216 14.28 4.27 -12.32
CA PHE A 216 13.74 4.65 -13.63
C PHE A 216 14.52 4.02 -14.78
N LYS A 217 13.91 3.93 -15.96
CA LYS A 217 14.62 3.45 -17.18
C LYS A 217 15.73 4.41 -17.57
N ASP A 218 15.40 5.69 -17.73
CA ASP A 218 16.35 6.77 -18.01
C ASP A 218 15.78 8.12 -17.56
N ILE A 219 16.55 9.19 -17.72
CA ILE A 219 16.18 10.55 -17.35
C ILE A 219 16.58 11.55 -18.44
N ASP A 220 15.67 12.45 -18.76
CA ASP A 220 15.92 13.63 -19.58
C ASP A 220 15.82 14.91 -18.73
N VAL A 221 16.81 15.79 -18.86
CA VAL A 221 16.94 17.04 -18.09
C VAL A 221 16.99 18.21 -19.06
N GLU A 222 15.91 18.98 -19.11
CA GLU A 222 15.76 20.10 -20.04
C GLU A 222 16.38 21.41 -19.48
N GLU A 223 16.07 21.74 -18.23
CA GLU A 223 16.57 22.93 -17.54
C GLU A 223 17.16 22.59 -16.17
N GLY A 224 18.10 23.40 -15.68
CA GLY A 224 18.72 23.24 -14.35
C GLY A 224 19.75 22.10 -14.25
N ASN A 225 20.06 21.68 -13.02
CA ASN A 225 21.08 20.66 -12.73
C ASN A 225 20.52 19.23 -12.60
N GLY A 226 19.22 19.04 -12.84
CA GLY A 226 18.53 17.77 -12.64
C GLY A 226 18.12 17.52 -11.18
N PRO A 227 17.54 16.34 -10.89
CA PRO A 227 16.96 16.04 -9.58
C PRO A 227 17.96 16.02 -8.42
N ARG A 228 17.46 16.37 -7.24
CA ARG A 228 18.15 16.16 -5.96
C ARG A 228 17.66 14.87 -5.32
N TYR A 229 18.59 14.02 -4.89
CA TYR A 229 18.31 12.74 -4.23
C TYR A 229 18.80 12.79 -2.78
N GLU A 230 17.96 12.44 -1.81
CA GLU A 230 18.40 12.41 -0.40
C GLU A 230 19.25 11.17 -0.10
N ASN A 231 18.79 9.98 -0.47
CA ASN A 231 19.50 8.68 -0.52
C ASN A 231 18.45 7.56 -0.67
N PRO A 232 18.79 6.39 -1.26
CA PRO A 232 20.03 6.05 -1.95
C PRO A 232 20.15 6.73 -3.34
N PRO A 233 21.30 6.60 -4.04
CA PRO A 233 21.42 6.97 -5.45
C PRO A 233 20.35 6.28 -6.33
N PRO A 234 19.94 6.90 -7.46
CA PRO A 234 18.94 6.31 -8.34
C PRO A 234 19.45 5.01 -8.98
N LYS A 235 18.55 4.05 -9.16
CA LYS A 235 18.77 2.80 -9.89
C LYS A 235 18.21 2.94 -11.31
N TYR A 236 19.06 2.73 -12.30
CA TYR A 236 18.64 2.56 -13.69
C TYR A 236 18.09 1.15 -13.90
N LEU A 237 16.88 1.06 -14.44
CA LEU A 237 16.17 -0.20 -14.61
C LEU A 237 16.67 -0.96 -15.85
N THR A 238 16.90 -2.26 -15.68
CA THR A 238 17.12 -3.16 -16.81
C THR A 238 15.78 -3.53 -17.47
N GLN A 239 15.83 -4.13 -18.66
CA GLN A 239 14.64 -4.67 -19.31
C GLN A 239 13.94 -5.74 -18.44
N GLU A 240 14.71 -6.59 -17.75
CA GLU A 240 14.18 -7.59 -16.81
C GLU A 240 13.47 -6.91 -15.62
N ASP A 241 14.05 -5.84 -15.07
CA ASP A 241 13.40 -5.07 -14.00
C ASP A 241 12.05 -4.49 -14.47
N ILE A 242 11.98 -4.00 -15.71
CA ILE A 242 10.76 -3.42 -16.31
C ILE A 242 9.71 -4.51 -16.54
N GLU A 243 10.09 -5.63 -17.15
CA GLU A 243 9.19 -6.76 -17.43
C GLU A 243 8.60 -7.37 -16.15
N LYS A 244 9.40 -7.42 -15.07
CA LYS A 244 8.95 -7.87 -13.75
C LYS A 244 7.80 -7.03 -13.19
N TYR A 245 7.75 -5.74 -13.49
CA TYR A 245 6.70 -4.82 -13.04
C TYR A 245 5.86 -4.30 -14.20
N ASN A 246 5.65 -5.10 -15.24
CA ASN A 246 4.82 -4.69 -16.36
C ASN A 246 3.34 -4.54 -15.92
N MET A 247 2.76 -3.36 -16.13
CA MET A 247 1.42 -3.05 -15.65
C MET A 247 0.30 -3.89 -16.29
N GLU A 248 0.44 -4.30 -17.56
CA GLU A 248 -0.54 -5.16 -18.24
C GLU A 248 -0.63 -6.54 -17.57
N ARG A 249 0.54 -7.14 -17.26
CA ARG A 249 0.61 -8.41 -16.53
C ARG A 249 -0.05 -8.29 -15.15
N ILE A 250 0.30 -7.25 -14.39
CA ILE A 250 -0.25 -7.04 -13.04
C ILE A 250 -1.76 -6.80 -13.08
N LYS A 251 -2.26 -6.03 -14.07
CA LYS A 251 -3.70 -5.81 -14.30
C LYS A 251 -4.44 -7.12 -14.54
N ASN A 252 -3.94 -7.96 -15.45
CA ASN A 252 -4.61 -9.21 -15.81
C ASN A 252 -4.69 -10.18 -14.63
N TYR A 253 -3.61 -10.24 -13.84
CA TYR A 253 -3.58 -10.97 -12.58
C TYR A 253 -4.62 -10.40 -11.59
N TYR A 254 -4.59 -9.09 -11.35
CA TYR A 254 -5.48 -8.40 -10.41
C TYR A 254 -6.96 -8.63 -10.76
N LEU A 255 -7.35 -8.48 -12.03
CA LEU A 255 -8.73 -8.67 -12.49
C LEU A 255 -9.24 -10.10 -12.32
N THR A 256 -8.34 -11.08 -12.37
CA THR A 256 -8.68 -12.48 -12.13
C THR A 256 -8.93 -12.70 -10.64
N LYS A 257 -7.98 -12.29 -9.79
CA LYS A 257 -8.01 -12.55 -8.35
C LYS A 257 -9.04 -11.71 -7.60
N ILE A 258 -9.34 -10.49 -8.03
CA ILE A 258 -10.33 -9.64 -7.37
C ILE A 258 -11.73 -10.26 -7.37
N ARG A 259 -12.05 -11.09 -8.38
CA ARG A 259 -13.33 -11.82 -8.51
C ARG A 259 -13.50 -12.92 -7.46
N GLU A 260 -12.41 -13.36 -6.84
CA GLU A 260 -12.46 -14.38 -5.80
C GLU A 260 -12.94 -13.81 -4.45
N ILE A 261 -12.69 -12.52 -4.20
CA ILE A 261 -13.00 -11.84 -2.93
C ILE A 261 -14.21 -10.91 -2.99
N VAL A 262 -14.92 -10.86 -4.12
CA VAL A 262 -16.16 -10.09 -4.30
C VAL A 262 -17.26 -10.99 -4.84
N LYS A 263 -18.50 -10.67 -4.47
CA LYS A 263 -19.70 -11.36 -4.96
C LYS A 263 -20.79 -10.35 -5.30
N PRO A 264 -21.72 -10.66 -6.22
CA PRO A 264 -22.94 -9.89 -6.37
C PRO A 264 -23.64 -9.73 -5.01
N ALA A 265 -24.32 -8.60 -4.80
CA ALA A 265 -24.92 -8.28 -3.50
C ALA A 265 -25.85 -9.40 -2.96
N SER A 266 -26.62 -10.05 -3.83
CA SER A 266 -27.50 -11.18 -3.49
C SER A 266 -26.79 -12.41 -2.92
N GLU A 267 -25.54 -12.63 -3.31
CA GLU A 267 -24.68 -13.71 -2.80
C GLU A 267 -23.88 -13.24 -1.58
N ALA A 268 -23.38 -12.00 -1.60
CA ALA A 268 -22.59 -11.42 -0.50
C ALA A 268 -23.37 -11.40 0.82
N VAL A 269 -24.68 -11.15 0.79
CA VAL A 269 -25.52 -11.06 2.01
C VAL A 269 -25.77 -12.40 2.71
N VAL A 270 -25.45 -13.52 2.07
CA VAL A 270 -25.55 -14.86 2.67
C VAL A 270 -24.18 -15.55 2.78
N TYR A 271 -23.09 -14.85 2.45
CA TYR A 271 -21.76 -15.42 2.46
C TYR A 271 -21.25 -15.53 3.91
N PRO A 272 -20.66 -16.67 4.31
CA PRO A 272 -20.36 -16.96 5.71
C PRO A 272 -19.10 -16.28 6.26
N SER A 273 -18.32 -15.62 5.41
CA SER A 273 -17.03 -15.01 5.78
C SER A 273 -16.83 -13.67 5.08
N ASP A 274 -15.66 -13.06 5.26
CA ASP A 274 -15.29 -11.79 4.66
C ASP A 274 -15.48 -11.80 3.13
N VAL A 275 -16.27 -10.84 2.62
CA VAL A 275 -16.60 -10.71 1.20
C VAL A 275 -16.85 -9.27 0.80
N GLY A 276 -16.48 -8.94 -0.44
CA GLY A 276 -16.75 -7.65 -1.06
C GLY A 276 -18.04 -7.67 -1.87
N ILE A 277 -18.53 -6.49 -2.22
CA ILE A 277 -19.78 -6.33 -2.98
C ILE A 277 -19.46 -5.91 -4.40
N GLU A 278 -19.88 -6.73 -5.36
CA GLU A 278 -19.92 -6.38 -6.77
C GLU A 278 -21.24 -5.65 -7.07
N LEU A 279 -21.11 -4.38 -7.45
CA LEU A 279 -22.22 -3.55 -7.87
C LEU A 279 -22.65 -3.96 -9.30
N PRO A 280 -23.95 -4.06 -9.57
CA PRO A 280 -24.46 -4.54 -10.85
C PRO A 280 -24.03 -3.68 -12.04
N THR A 281 -23.53 -4.31 -13.10
CA THR A 281 -23.40 -3.69 -14.43
C THR A 281 -24.68 -3.98 -15.22
N ILE A 282 -25.72 -3.17 -15.00
CA ILE A 282 -27.02 -3.36 -15.66
C ILE A 282 -27.02 -2.62 -17.00
N ARG A 283 -27.46 -3.31 -18.05
CA ARG A 283 -27.84 -2.72 -19.33
C ARG A 283 -29.26 -3.15 -19.67
N GLU A 284 -30.23 -2.41 -19.15
CA GLU A 284 -31.65 -2.71 -19.31
C GLU A 284 -32.19 -1.97 -20.54
N LEU A 285 -32.83 -2.66 -21.48
CA LEU A 285 -33.53 -2.01 -22.59
C LEU A 285 -34.80 -1.34 -22.05
N VAL A 286 -34.85 -0.01 -22.13
CA VAL A 286 -35.96 0.80 -21.59
C VAL A 286 -36.97 1.15 -22.67
N ASP A 287 -36.49 1.40 -23.90
CA ASP A 287 -37.34 1.78 -25.02
C ASP A 287 -36.71 1.33 -26.35
N GLU A 288 -37.56 0.97 -27.30
CA GLU A 288 -37.18 0.59 -28.66
C GLU A 288 -38.20 1.17 -29.64
N TRP A 289 -37.72 1.98 -30.59
CA TRP A 289 -38.58 2.61 -31.59
C TRP A 289 -37.93 2.67 -32.96
N GLN A 290 -38.74 2.87 -33.99
CA GLN A 290 -38.27 3.09 -35.36
C GLN A 290 -38.65 4.51 -35.80
N TYR A 291 -37.70 5.22 -36.39
CA TYR A 291 -37.94 6.50 -37.03
C TYR A 291 -37.32 6.49 -38.43
N PHE A 292 -38.19 6.51 -39.45
CA PHE A 292 -37.80 6.39 -40.86
C PHE A 292 -37.03 5.08 -41.13
N TRP A 293 -35.84 5.12 -41.73
CA TRP A 293 -35.00 3.95 -41.98
C TRP A 293 -34.11 3.54 -40.79
N TRP A 294 -34.28 4.16 -39.62
CA TRP A 294 -33.44 3.93 -38.44
C TRP A 294 -34.23 3.27 -37.31
N TYR A 295 -33.64 2.22 -36.73
CA TYR A 295 -34.06 1.63 -35.47
C TYR A 295 -33.32 2.30 -34.33
N TYR A 296 -33.97 2.49 -33.20
CA TYR A 296 -33.41 3.11 -32.01
C TYR A 296 -33.65 2.23 -30.79
N ARG A 297 -32.66 2.19 -29.89
CA ARG A 297 -32.76 1.54 -28.58
C ARG A 297 -32.21 2.45 -27.52
N LYS A 298 -32.94 2.58 -26.42
CA LYS A 298 -32.53 3.32 -25.23
C LYS A 298 -32.28 2.35 -24.10
N TYR A 299 -31.07 2.37 -23.57
CA TYR A 299 -30.66 1.53 -22.46
C TYR A 299 -30.46 2.33 -21.19
N PHE A 300 -30.88 1.78 -20.05
CA PHE A 300 -30.50 2.25 -18.73
C PHE A 300 -29.20 1.58 -18.29
N GLU A 301 -28.25 2.40 -17.86
CA GLU A 301 -26.97 2.00 -17.28
C GLU A 301 -26.72 2.80 -16.00
N PRO A 302 -26.50 2.16 -14.84
CA PRO A 302 -26.22 2.87 -13.61
C PRO A 302 -24.77 3.37 -13.57
N VAL A 303 -24.58 4.58 -13.05
CA VAL A 303 -23.27 5.10 -12.63
C VAL A 303 -23.32 5.34 -11.13
N TYR A 304 -22.33 4.87 -10.39
CA TYR A 304 -22.38 4.91 -8.94
C TYR A 304 -21.73 6.17 -8.39
N VAL A 305 -22.29 6.68 -7.29
CA VAL A 305 -21.74 7.79 -6.52
C VAL A 305 -21.52 7.30 -5.10
N ILE A 306 -20.26 7.33 -4.65
CA ILE A 306 -19.86 6.83 -3.34
C ILE A 306 -19.45 8.02 -2.47
N GLU A 307 -19.96 8.02 -1.26
CA GLU A 307 -19.63 8.97 -0.20
C GLU A 307 -19.11 8.22 1.02
N PHE A 308 -17.95 8.67 1.52
CA PHE A 308 -17.47 8.32 2.85
C PHE A 308 -17.82 9.47 3.79
N ASN A 309 -18.48 9.18 4.91
CA ASN A 309 -18.92 10.22 5.82
C ASN A 309 -18.88 9.74 7.27
N THR A 310 -17.84 10.13 7.99
CA THR A 310 -17.80 10.02 9.45
C THR A 310 -18.08 11.39 10.08
N PRO A 311 -19.30 11.66 10.60
CA PRO A 311 -19.61 12.89 11.33
C PRO A 311 -18.82 13.00 12.63
N ARG A 312 -18.64 14.22 13.14
CA ARG A 312 -18.11 14.45 14.50
C ARG A 312 -19.20 14.09 15.53
N GLY A 313 -19.22 12.84 15.97
CA GLY A 313 -20.10 12.34 17.04
C GLY A 313 -21.12 11.32 16.57
N GLN A 314 -21.68 10.57 17.52
CA GLN A 314 -22.67 9.52 17.27
C GLN A 314 -24.03 10.11 16.92
N SER A 315 -24.48 9.94 15.67
CA SER A 315 -25.86 10.12 15.27
C SER A 315 -26.44 8.79 14.77
N ASP A 316 -27.74 8.55 14.98
CA ASP A 316 -28.38 7.32 14.51
C ASP A 316 -28.36 7.12 12.96
N ASN A 317 -27.88 8.14 12.22
CA ASN A 317 -27.69 8.15 10.78
C ASN A 317 -26.24 7.90 10.33
N ASP A 318 -25.34 7.51 11.25
CA ASP A 318 -23.93 7.30 10.92
C ASP A 318 -23.75 6.09 9.98
N TYR A 319 -23.10 6.32 8.85
CA TYR A 319 -22.71 5.31 7.88
C TYR A 319 -21.26 5.52 7.51
N LEU A 320 -20.52 4.44 7.29
CA LEU A 320 -19.14 4.53 6.81
C LEU A 320 -19.10 4.79 5.31
N ILE A 321 -19.99 4.13 4.58
CA ILE A 321 -20.13 4.25 3.13
C ILE A 321 -21.60 4.44 2.77
N LYS A 322 -21.90 5.41 1.92
CA LYS A 322 -23.19 5.55 1.24
C LYS A 322 -22.98 5.46 -0.25
N VAL A 323 -23.77 4.60 -0.89
CA VAL A 323 -23.77 4.40 -2.33
C VAL A 323 -25.11 4.87 -2.88
N LYS A 324 -25.03 5.78 -3.84
CA LYS A 324 -26.14 6.18 -4.71
C LYS A 324 -25.84 5.73 -6.13
N TYR A 325 -26.87 5.69 -6.96
CA TYR A 325 -26.70 5.50 -8.38
C TYR A 325 -27.40 6.63 -9.15
N LYS A 326 -26.77 7.03 -10.25
CA LYS A 326 -27.31 7.96 -11.22
C LYS A 326 -27.77 7.15 -12.42
N GLU A 327 -28.99 7.42 -12.86
CA GLU A 327 -29.54 6.75 -14.03
C GLU A 327 -28.96 7.39 -15.30
N ILE A 328 -28.21 6.63 -16.10
CA ILE A 328 -27.75 7.11 -17.40
C ILE A 328 -28.53 6.36 -18.48
N TYR A 329 -29.23 7.11 -19.33
CA TYR A 329 -29.97 6.55 -20.44
C TYR A 329 -29.23 6.79 -21.74
N LYS A 330 -28.70 5.74 -22.36
CA LYS A 330 -27.95 5.82 -23.62
C LYS A 330 -28.81 5.39 -24.79
N THR A 331 -28.92 6.26 -25.79
CA THR A 331 -29.64 5.99 -27.04
C THR A 331 -28.66 5.55 -28.11
N TYR A 332 -28.99 4.46 -28.78
CA TYR A 332 -28.28 3.92 -29.93
C TYR A 332 -29.21 3.88 -31.13
N ARG A 333 -28.66 3.99 -32.34
CA ARG A 333 -29.39 3.84 -33.60
C ARG A 333 -28.76 2.78 -34.49
N SER A 334 -29.55 2.18 -35.37
CA SER A 334 -29.09 1.20 -36.36
C SER A 334 -29.88 1.32 -37.66
N SER A 335 -29.22 1.20 -38.81
CA SER A 335 -29.88 1.18 -40.13
C SER A 335 -30.31 -0.22 -40.57
N ASP A 336 -29.72 -1.26 -39.97
CA ASP A 336 -29.89 -2.66 -40.35
C ASP A 336 -30.41 -3.54 -39.20
N GLY A 337 -30.57 -2.97 -38.00
CA GLY A 337 -30.98 -3.67 -36.78
C GLY A 337 -29.87 -4.51 -36.13
N GLN A 338 -28.67 -4.55 -36.72
CA GLN A 338 -27.54 -5.37 -36.27
C GLN A 338 -26.40 -4.50 -35.73
N ASN A 339 -26.07 -3.42 -36.43
CA ASN A 339 -24.98 -2.52 -36.08
C ASN A 339 -25.54 -1.27 -35.38
N TRP A 340 -25.24 -1.12 -34.10
CA TRP A 340 -25.79 -0.07 -33.25
C TRP A 340 -24.73 1.01 -32.97
N GLU A 341 -25.01 2.24 -33.41
CA GLU A 341 -24.19 3.43 -33.17
C GLU A 341 -24.72 4.23 -31.98
N PHE A 342 -23.84 4.70 -31.11
CA PHE A 342 -24.22 5.63 -30.04
C PHE A 342 -24.70 6.97 -30.62
N VAL A 343 -25.79 7.51 -30.07
CA VAL A 343 -26.39 8.78 -30.51
C VAL A 343 -26.29 9.83 -29.41
N SER A 344 -26.77 9.50 -28.22
CA SER A 344 -26.86 10.45 -27.11
C SER A 344 -26.93 9.74 -25.77
N SER A 345 -26.65 10.49 -24.70
CA SER A 345 -26.85 10.07 -23.32
C SER A 345 -27.64 11.12 -22.56
N GLU A 346 -28.64 10.69 -21.81
CA GLU A 346 -29.43 11.52 -20.91
C GLU A 346 -29.14 11.14 -19.47
N GLU A 347 -28.97 12.15 -18.63
CA GLU A 347 -28.73 11.97 -17.20
C GLU A 347 -30.05 12.07 -16.43
N GLY A 348 -30.42 11.00 -15.73
CA GLY A 348 -31.55 10.94 -14.82
C GLY A 348 -31.21 11.35 -13.40
N ASN A 349 -32.14 11.04 -12.49
CA ASN A 349 -32.03 11.42 -11.09
C ASN A 349 -30.98 10.60 -10.34
N LEU A 350 -30.36 11.22 -9.34
CA LEU A 350 -29.54 10.53 -8.35
C LEU A 350 -30.46 9.87 -7.31
N ARG A 351 -30.31 8.56 -7.09
CA ARG A 351 -31.15 7.78 -6.17
C ARG A 351 -30.31 7.01 -5.17
N GLU A 352 -30.85 6.81 -3.96
CA GLU A 352 -30.21 5.97 -2.94
C GLU A 352 -30.13 4.51 -3.40
N LEU A 353 -29.00 3.85 -3.14
CA LEU A 353 -28.85 2.41 -3.33
C LEU A 353 -28.79 1.72 -1.97
N PHE A 354 -27.69 1.91 -1.25
CA PHE A 354 -27.50 1.40 0.11
C PHE A 354 -26.53 2.25 0.91
N HIS A 355 -26.48 2.02 2.21
CA HIS A 355 -25.37 2.46 3.06
C HIS A 355 -24.89 1.31 3.96
N ILE A 356 -23.64 1.37 4.37
CA ILE A 356 -22.98 0.41 5.25
C ILE A 356 -22.63 1.11 6.56
N LYS A 357 -22.93 0.46 7.69
CA LYS A 357 -22.54 0.94 9.03
C LYS A 357 -22.11 -0.22 9.93
N PRO A 358 -21.29 0.01 10.97
CA PRO A 358 -20.90 -1.04 11.91
C PRO A 358 -22.12 -1.66 12.59
N LYS A 359 -22.07 -2.97 12.84
CA LYS A 359 -23.02 -3.62 13.76
C LYS A 359 -22.46 -3.53 15.19
N PRO A 360 -23.20 -2.97 16.16
CA PRO A 360 -22.71 -2.85 17.54
C PRO A 360 -22.30 -4.20 18.13
N ASN A 361 -21.12 -4.24 18.78
CA ASN A 361 -20.56 -5.43 19.45
C ASN A 361 -20.40 -6.65 18.52
N SER A 362 -20.12 -6.43 17.23
CA SER A 362 -19.89 -7.47 16.23
C SER A 362 -18.79 -7.02 15.26
N ASP A 363 -18.14 -8.00 14.64
CA ASP A 363 -17.27 -7.87 13.47
C ASP A 363 -18.05 -7.67 12.14
N GLN A 364 -19.37 -7.80 12.17
CA GLN A 364 -20.23 -7.62 11.01
C GLN A 364 -20.62 -6.15 10.78
N TYR A 365 -21.17 -5.91 9.60
CA TYR A 365 -21.72 -4.62 9.17
C TYR A 365 -23.19 -4.76 8.80
N HIS A 366 -23.96 -3.69 9.04
CA HIS A 366 -25.30 -3.56 8.50
C HIS A 366 -25.24 -2.98 7.08
N LEU A 367 -25.70 -3.76 6.09
CA LEU A 367 -26.00 -3.29 4.74
C LEU A 367 -27.47 -2.85 4.69
N VAL A 368 -27.72 -1.55 4.60
CA VAL A 368 -29.08 -0.97 4.61
C VAL A 368 -29.47 -0.48 3.22
N VAL A 369 -30.43 -1.15 2.59
CA VAL A 369 -30.90 -0.91 1.22
C VAL A 369 -32.12 0.00 1.22
N THR A 370 -32.10 1.06 0.42
CA THR A 370 -33.12 2.13 0.47
C THR A 370 -34.08 2.05 -0.72
N GLY A 371 -35.29 1.55 -0.48
CA GLY A 371 -36.38 1.52 -1.47
C GLY A 371 -36.44 0.26 -2.33
N GLN A 372 -37.56 0.09 -3.05
CA GLN A 372 -37.82 -1.10 -3.85
C GLN A 372 -36.90 -1.21 -5.07
N LYS A 373 -36.70 -0.12 -5.82
CA LYS A 373 -35.83 -0.15 -7.01
C LYS A 373 -34.38 -0.50 -6.66
N ALA A 374 -33.87 -0.04 -5.52
CA ALA A 374 -32.53 -0.41 -5.04
C ALA A 374 -32.42 -1.91 -4.73
N ARG A 375 -33.46 -2.48 -4.09
CA ARG A 375 -33.55 -3.93 -3.86
C ARG A 375 -33.60 -4.72 -5.17
N GLU A 376 -34.37 -4.27 -6.15
CA GLU A 376 -34.44 -4.89 -7.48
C GLU A 376 -33.08 -4.85 -8.20
N ILE A 377 -32.39 -3.69 -8.19
CA ILE A 377 -31.06 -3.54 -8.78
C ILE A 377 -30.06 -4.51 -8.14
N LEU A 378 -30.07 -4.62 -6.81
CA LEU A 378 -29.14 -5.48 -6.07
C LEU A 378 -29.54 -6.95 -6.00
N GLY A 379 -30.74 -7.33 -6.48
CA GLY A 379 -31.27 -8.68 -6.35
C GLY A 379 -31.60 -9.09 -4.91
N LEU A 380 -32.08 -8.15 -4.09
CA LEU A 380 -32.33 -8.34 -2.65
C LEU A 380 -33.83 -8.28 -2.32
N ASP A 381 -34.25 -9.00 -1.29
CA ASP A 381 -35.65 -9.10 -0.84
C ASP A 381 -35.97 -8.28 0.42
N LYS A 382 -34.93 -7.91 1.20
CA LYS A 382 -35.04 -7.18 2.48
C LYS A 382 -34.35 -5.83 2.41
N GLY A 383 -34.71 -4.95 3.36
CA GLY A 383 -34.10 -3.63 3.49
C GLY A 383 -32.81 -3.61 4.30
N THR A 384 -32.47 -4.68 5.02
CA THR A 384 -31.27 -4.73 5.86
C THR A 384 -30.74 -6.16 5.94
N TYR A 385 -29.41 -6.29 5.88
CA TYR A 385 -28.67 -7.53 6.05
C TYR A 385 -27.45 -7.29 6.95
N ASP A 386 -27.04 -8.32 7.68
CA ASP A 386 -25.78 -8.35 8.40
C ASP A 386 -24.76 -9.11 7.56
N ILE A 387 -23.60 -8.51 7.31
CA ILE A 387 -22.58 -9.05 6.40
C ILE A 387 -21.18 -8.96 7.00
N HIS A 388 -20.32 -9.90 6.65
CA HIS A 388 -18.87 -9.81 6.88
C HIS A 388 -18.24 -9.05 5.71
N PHE A 389 -18.33 -7.72 5.75
CA PHE A 389 -17.85 -6.88 4.65
C PHE A 389 -16.34 -6.71 4.71
N ASN A 390 -15.64 -7.14 3.64
CA ASN A 390 -14.18 -7.05 3.58
C ASN A 390 -13.64 -5.67 3.14
N GLY A 391 -14.52 -4.68 2.88
CA GLY A 391 -14.13 -3.34 2.45
C GLY A 391 -14.07 -3.13 0.94
N VAL A 392 -14.27 -4.16 0.11
CA VAL A 392 -14.18 -4.05 -1.36
C VAL A 392 -15.53 -3.74 -2.00
N LEU A 393 -15.59 -2.67 -2.79
CA LEU A 393 -16.69 -2.40 -3.72
C LEU A 393 -16.16 -2.45 -5.15
N LYS A 394 -16.72 -3.33 -5.99
CA LYS A 394 -16.32 -3.47 -7.41
C LYS A 394 -17.47 -3.10 -8.34
N THR A 395 -17.19 -2.43 -9.44
CA THR A 395 -18.11 -2.29 -10.59
C THR A 395 -17.31 -2.26 -11.89
N ASP A 396 -17.93 -2.61 -13.02
CA ASP A 396 -17.33 -2.39 -14.35
C ASP A 396 -17.82 -1.06 -14.99
N THR A 397 -18.52 -0.23 -14.21
CA THR A 397 -19.00 1.10 -14.61
C THR A 397 -18.12 2.21 -14.02
N ASP A 398 -18.43 3.46 -14.37
CA ASP A 398 -17.81 4.62 -13.75
C ASP A 398 -18.30 4.82 -12.30
N VAL A 399 -17.44 5.38 -11.46
CA VAL A 399 -17.72 5.75 -10.07
C VAL A 399 -17.35 7.21 -9.83
N TYR A 400 -18.21 7.93 -9.11
CA TYR A 400 -17.95 9.28 -8.62
C TYR A 400 -17.74 9.24 -7.10
N ILE A 401 -16.63 9.78 -6.63
CA ILE A 401 -16.33 9.91 -5.20
C ILE A 401 -16.66 11.35 -4.80
N LYS A 402 -17.77 11.53 -4.05
CA LYS A 402 -18.38 12.84 -3.81
C LYS A 402 -19.07 12.90 -2.44
N ASN A 403 -18.92 14.03 -1.73
CA ASN A 403 -19.74 14.30 -0.56
C ASN A 403 -21.16 14.70 -1.00
N MET A 404 -22.12 13.79 -0.89
CA MET A 404 -23.52 14.02 -1.29
C MET A 404 -24.35 14.64 -0.17
N SER A 405 -23.96 14.44 1.09
CA SER A 405 -24.71 14.94 2.26
C SER A 405 -24.41 16.41 2.56
N ASN A 406 -23.17 16.86 2.31
CA ASN A 406 -22.74 18.23 2.55
C ASN A 406 -21.88 18.73 1.39
N SER A 407 -22.54 19.25 0.36
CA SER A 407 -21.86 19.88 -0.78
C SER A 407 -20.89 20.94 -0.28
N GLY A 408 -19.61 20.81 -0.62
CA GLY A 408 -18.58 21.71 -0.08
C GLY A 408 -17.52 20.98 0.72
N LYS A 409 -17.96 20.06 1.57
CA LYS A 409 -17.10 19.50 2.62
C LYS A 409 -16.23 18.32 2.14
N PRO A 410 -15.11 18.06 2.84
CA PRO A 410 -14.35 16.83 2.67
C PRO A 410 -15.21 15.60 2.95
N MET A 411 -14.78 14.46 2.40
CA MET A 411 -15.17 13.14 2.87
C MET A 411 -14.14 12.64 3.87
N PHE A 412 -14.63 11.92 4.87
CA PHE A 412 -13.81 11.30 5.90
C PHE A 412 -13.95 9.79 5.81
N VAL A 413 -12.82 9.11 5.61
CA VAL A 413 -12.74 7.66 5.46
C VAL A 413 -12.35 7.06 6.81
N GLU A 414 -13.22 6.21 7.35
CA GLU A 414 -12.98 5.44 8.58
C GLU A 414 -13.06 3.95 8.25
N GLY A 415 -11.96 3.21 8.42
CA GLY A 415 -11.80 1.82 8.02
C GLY A 415 -10.94 1.64 6.76
N LYS A 416 -10.93 0.40 6.25
CA LYS A 416 -10.07 -0.04 5.13
C LYS A 416 -10.92 -0.41 3.92
N TYR A 417 -10.75 0.30 2.81
CA TYR A 417 -11.59 0.12 1.63
C TYR A 417 -10.80 0.04 0.33
N THR A 418 -11.36 -0.70 -0.63
CA THR A 418 -10.89 -0.73 -2.01
C THR A 418 -12.08 -0.50 -2.94
N ILE A 419 -12.03 0.57 -3.72
CA ILE A 419 -13.02 0.87 -4.75
C ILE A 419 -12.43 0.48 -6.10
N VAL A 420 -13.03 -0.51 -6.77
CA VAL A 420 -12.64 -0.97 -8.10
C VAL A 420 -13.68 -0.55 -9.11
N ALA A 421 -13.28 0.19 -10.14
CA ALA A 421 -14.20 0.73 -11.14
C ALA A 421 -13.56 0.83 -12.54
N LYS A 422 -14.37 1.14 -13.55
CA LYS A 422 -13.86 1.50 -14.88
C LYS A 422 -13.08 2.81 -14.84
N ASN A 423 -13.77 3.91 -14.53
CA ASN A 423 -13.17 5.21 -14.22
C ASN A 423 -13.59 5.65 -12.81
N ILE A 424 -12.72 6.39 -12.12
CA ILE A 424 -13.02 7.00 -10.83
C ILE A 424 -12.91 8.52 -10.95
N TYR A 425 -14.00 9.23 -10.68
CA TYR A 425 -14.06 10.69 -10.69
C TYR A 425 -14.06 11.23 -9.27
N VAL A 426 -12.98 11.91 -8.88
CA VAL A 426 -12.86 12.53 -7.56
C VAL A 426 -13.42 13.96 -7.61
N MET A 427 -14.39 14.24 -6.74
CA MET A 427 -15.12 15.51 -6.71
C MET A 427 -14.76 16.40 -5.51
N ASP A 428 -14.45 15.80 -4.36
CA ASP A 428 -14.21 16.51 -3.10
C ASP A 428 -12.97 15.93 -2.41
N HIS A 429 -12.45 16.63 -1.39
CA HIS A 429 -11.31 16.13 -0.61
C HIS A 429 -11.62 14.75 -0.02
N ILE A 430 -10.63 13.87 -0.03
CA ILE A 430 -10.67 12.55 0.62
C ILE A 430 -9.62 12.56 1.72
N ILE A 431 -10.05 12.37 2.96
CA ILE A 431 -9.20 12.49 4.14
C ILE A 431 -9.50 11.30 5.04
N TYR A 432 -8.49 10.65 5.59
CA TYR A 432 -8.70 9.64 6.64
C TYR A 432 -9.28 10.31 7.89
N ASN A 433 -10.21 9.65 8.58
CA ASN A 433 -10.97 10.26 9.66
C ASN A 433 -10.05 10.71 10.81
N ASP A 434 -9.07 9.88 11.17
CA ASP A 434 -8.11 10.20 12.23
C ASP A 434 -7.22 11.42 11.91
N PHE A 435 -7.01 11.71 10.63
CA PHE A 435 -6.18 12.83 10.18
C PHE A 435 -6.86 14.19 10.24
N ARG A 436 -8.15 14.21 10.61
CA ARG A 436 -8.93 15.43 10.81
C ARG A 436 -8.26 16.38 11.81
N GLU A 437 -7.84 15.86 12.96
CA GLU A 437 -7.18 16.66 14.01
C GLU A 437 -5.79 17.13 13.58
N VAL A 438 -5.10 16.32 12.78
CA VAL A 438 -3.80 16.67 12.21
C VAL A 438 -3.94 17.89 11.28
N LEU A 439 -4.96 17.89 10.41
CA LEU A 439 -5.22 19.03 9.54
C LEU A 439 -5.63 20.28 10.31
N GLU A 440 -6.41 20.15 11.39
CA GLU A 440 -6.74 21.27 12.27
C GLU A 440 -5.49 21.86 12.94
N THR A 441 -4.58 21.01 13.38
CA THR A 441 -3.30 21.41 13.97
C THR A 441 -2.46 22.19 12.96
N ILE A 442 -2.33 21.67 11.74
CA ILE A 442 -1.61 22.35 10.66
C ILE A 442 -2.29 23.68 10.31
N ALA A 443 -3.62 23.71 10.20
CA ALA A 443 -4.39 24.91 9.91
C ALA A 443 -4.15 26.00 10.97
N ALA A 444 -4.17 25.63 12.25
CA ALA A 444 -3.88 26.55 13.36
C ALA A 444 -2.45 27.11 13.28
N SER A 445 -1.46 26.28 12.96
CA SER A 445 -0.07 26.71 12.76
C SER A 445 0.08 27.68 11.57
N GLN A 446 -0.82 27.61 10.60
CA GLN A 446 -0.88 28.54 9.45
C GLN A 446 -1.76 29.78 9.72
N GLY A 447 -2.29 29.94 10.94
CA GLY A 447 -3.17 31.04 11.31
C GLY A 447 -4.59 30.95 10.75
N ILE A 448 -5.00 29.77 10.26
CA ILE A 448 -6.34 29.51 9.74
C ILE A 448 -7.29 29.26 10.92
N ASN A 449 -7.83 30.34 11.48
CA ASN A 449 -8.79 30.29 12.59
C ASN A 449 -10.21 30.03 12.05
N SER A 450 -10.58 28.76 11.87
CA SER A 450 -11.89 28.35 11.36
C SER A 450 -12.33 27.01 11.96
N SER A 451 -13.62 26.87 12.28
CA SER A 451 -14.23 25.57 12.62
C SER A 451 -14.87 24.87 11.40
N SER A 452 -14.89 25.52 10.23
CA SER A 452 -15.40 24.93 9.00
C SER A 452 -14.39 23.97 8.39
N GLU A 453 -14.77 22.68 8.31
CA GLU A 453 -13.99 21.61 7.68
C GLU A 453 -13.67 21.89 6.21
N GLU A 454 -14.60 22.49 5.46
CA GLU A 454 -14.36 22.92 4.08
C GLU A 454 -13.25 23.96 4.03
N LYS A 455 -13.34 24.99 4.87
CA LYS A 455 -12.33 26.05 4.90
C LYS A 455 -10.97 25.52 5.35
N ILE A 456 -10.93 24.67 6.37
CA ILE A 456 -9.69 24.01 6.82
C ILE A 456 -9.08 23.22 5.66
N ALA A 457 -9.86 22.37 4.99
CA ALA A 457 -9.35 21.56 3.89
C ALA A 457 -8.90 22.40 2.66
N ASP A 458 -9.65 23.42 2.28
CA ASP A 458 -9.34 24.28 1.12
C ASP A 458 -8.16 25.24 1.37
N GLU A 459 -7.96 25.71 2.61
CA GLU A 459 -6.93 26.70 2.93
C GLU A 459 -5.61 26.11 3.41
N THR A 460 -5.63 24.96 4.10
CA THR A 460 -4.42 24.32 4.60
C THR A 460 -3.51 23.83 3.47
N VAL A 461 -2.23 24.19 3.53
CA VAL A 461 -1.20 23.74 2.58
C VAL A 461 -0.24 22.77 3.28
N ILE A 462 0.01 21.57 2.74
CA ILE A 462 0.87 20.60 3.44
C ILE A 462 2.35 20.92 3.25
N ARG A 463 2.78 21.38 2.07
CA ARG A 463 4.16 21.86 1.87
C ARG A 463 4.17 23.32 1.41
N PRO A 464 3.98 24.30 2.31
CA PRO A 464 4.02 25.71 1.92
C PRO A 464 5.37 26.03 1.25
N LEU A 465 5.33 26.95 0.27
CA LEU A 465 6.54 27.43 -0.38
C LEU A 465 6.86 28.83 0.13
N ASP A 466 8.14 29.12 0.30
CA ASP A 466 8.63 30.45 0.63
C ASP A 466 8.46 31.41 -0.57
N LYS A 467 8.79 32.70 -0.36
CA LYS A 467 8.78 33.72 -1.42
C LYS A 467 9.68 33.39 -2.62
N ASN A 468 10.59 32.44 -2.47
CA ASN A 468 11.54 32.01 -3.48
C ASN A 468 11.07 30.76 -4.23
N GLY A 469 9.91 30.19 -3.88
CA GLY A 469 9.38 28.96 -4.47
C GLY A 469 10.00 27.68 -3.90
N ASN A 470 10.76 27.76 -2.81
CA ASN A 470 11.34 26.59 -2.14
C ASN A 470 10.40 26.12 -1.02
N VAL A 471 10.46 24.85 -0.63
CA VAL A 471 9.70 24.36 0.53
C VAL A 471 10.09 25.14 1.79
N GLU A 472 9.09 25.77 2.42
CA GLU A 472 9.26 26.57 3.63
C GLU A 472 9.39 25.68 4.87
N THR A 473 8.62 24.59 4.96
CA THR A 473 8.70 23.62 6.04
C THR A 473 8.25 22.22 5.61
N GLU A 474 8.93 21.20 6.14
CA GLU A 474 8.56 19.78 6.02
C GLU A 474 7.74 19.29 7.23
N GLU A 475 7.60 20.12 8.28
CA GLU A 475 6.97 19.74 9.55
C GLU A 475 5.56 19.17 9.37
N TYR A 476 4.76 19.76 8.49
CA TYR A 476 3.37 19.33 8.27
C TYR A 476 3.28 18.00 7.53
N ALA A 477 4.19 17.74 6.58
CA ALA A 477 4.27 16.43 5.94
C ALA A 477 4.72 15.36 6.94
N GLU A 478 5.65 15.70 7.85
CA GLU A 478 6.07 14.80 8.93
C GLU A 478 4.96 14.57 9.97
N LEU A 479 4.09 15.55 10.25
CA LEU A 479 2.89 15.33 11.07
C LEU A 479 1.96 14.30 10.46
N LEU A 480 1.74 14.32 9.14
CA LEU A 480 0.96 13.29 8.44
C LEU A 480 1.65 11.92 8.56
N LYS A 481 2.95 11.84 8.24
CA LYS A 481 3.70 10.57 8.22
C LYS A 481 3.79 9.89 9.58
N ASN A 482 3.87 10.66 10.66
CA ASN A 482 4.01 10.15 12.02
C ASN A 482 2.68 9.88 12.71
N HIS A 483 1.56 10.29 12.11
CA HIS A 483 0.24 10.03 12.65
C HIS A 483 -0.10 8.54 12.62
N LYS A 484 -0.76 8.06 13.67
CA LYS A 484 -1.21 6.67 13.79
C LYS A 484 -2.68 6.59 13.43
N SER A 485 -2.98 5.73 12.48
CA SER A 485 -4.33 5.40 12.05
C SER A 485 -4.27 4.07 11.32
N ASP A 486 -5.35 3.30 11.34
CA ASP A 486 -5.53 2.11 10.53
C ASP A 486 -6.49 2.32 9.34
N ASP A 487 -6.98 3.56 9.15
CA ASP A 487 -7.74 3.98 7.98
C ASP A 487 -6.91 3.90 6.71
N PHE A 488 -7.48 3.30 5.66
CA PHE A 488 -6.80 3.11 4.38
C PHE A 488 -7.79 3.05 3.22
N LEU A 489 -7.46 3.68 2.10
CA LEU A 489 -8.29 3.66 0.90
C LEU A 489 -7.46 3.35 -0.34
N ASN A 490 -7.93 2.39 -1.14
CA ASN A 490 -7.48 2.17 -2.51
C ASN A 490 -8.54 2.66 -3.51
N LEU A 491 -8.12 3.42 -4.50
CA LEU A 491 -8.90 3.78 -5.68
C LEU A 491 -8.29 3.08 -6.89
N VAL A 492 -8.95 2.02 -7.36
CA VAL A 492 -8.46 1.17 -8.45
C VAL A 492 -9.34 1.36 -9.68
N ALA A 493 -8.86 2.14 -10.63
CA ALA A 493 -9.50 2.34 -11.93
C ALA A 493 -8.85 1.45 -12.99
N MET A 494 -9.66 0.82 -13.83
CA MET A 494 -9.17 0.13 -15.01
C MET A 494 -8.64 1.15 -16.02
N GLU A 495 -9.38 2.23 -16.24
CA GLU A 495 -8.99 3.32 -17.12
C GLU A 495 -8.40 4.47 -16.29
N ASN A 496 -9.18 5.50 -15.99
CA ASN A 496 -8.65 6.75 -15.43
C ASN A 496 -9.15 7.03 -14.02
N VAL A 497 -8.30 7.71 -13.25
CA VAL A 497 -8.70 8.44 -12.05
C VAL A 497 -8.61 9.93 -12.35
N VAL A 498 -9.73 10.65 -12.22
CA VAL A 498 -9.83 12.03 -12.70
C VAL A 498 -10.30 12.95 -11.58
N VAL A 499 -9.51 13.97 -11.27
CA VAL A 499 -9.96 15.07 -10.41
C VAL A 499 -10.84 15.99 -11.25
N LYS A 500 -12.15 15.86 -11.08
CA LYS A 500 -13.15 16.53 -11.93
C LYS A 500 -13.59 17.88 -11.37
N LYS A 501 -13.77 17.97 -10.05
CA LYS A 501 -14.04 19.23 -9.35
C LYS A 501 -12.78 19.73 -8.64
N LYS A 502 -12.39 20.95 -8.98
CA LYS A 502 -11.06 21.50 -8.70
C LYS A 502 -11.08 22.38 -7.45
N ARG A 503 -10.98 21.72 -6.28
CA ARG A 503 -10.90 22.33 -4.93
C ARG A 503 -9.58 23.06 -4.70
N LYS A 504 -9.54 24.03 -3.79
CA LYS A 504 -8.27 24.70 -3.47
C LYS A 504 -7.44 23.75 -2.60
N ASN A 505 -6.13 23.66 -2.82
CA ASN A 505 -5.26 22.79 -2.02
C ASN A 505 -5.81 21.36 -1.83
N MET A 506 -6.21 20.73 -2.94
CA MET A 506 -6.92 19.45 -2.98
C MET A 506 -6.14 18.35 -2.26
N LYS A 507 -6.84 17.53 -1.47
CA LYS A 507 -6.24 16.45 -0.67
C LYS A 507 -6.91 15.14 -1.03
N ILE A 508 -6.10 14.14 -1.37
CA ILE A 508 -6.54 12.78 -1.68
C ILE A 508 -5.70 11.83 -0.84
N PHE A 509 -6.28 11.35 0.26
CA PHE A 509 -5.64 10.36 1.13
C PHE A 509 -6.11 8.99 0.67
N ALA A 510 -5.34 8.40 -0.25
CA ALA A 510 -5.61 7.10 -0.87
C ALA A 510 -4.37 6.61 -1.63
N SER A 511 -4.26 5.29 -1.80
CA SER A 511 -3.46 4.68 -2.87
C SER A 511 -4.29 4.62 -4.14
N ILE A 512 -3.77 5.19 -5.22
CA ILE A 512 -4.46 5.40 -6.50
C ILE A 512 -3.81 4.51 -7.56
N TYR A 513 -4.62 3.79 -8.32
CA TYR A 513 -4.18 2.89 -9.37
C TYR A 513 -5.01 3.14 -10.64
N ALA A 514 -4.34 3.37 -11.76
CA ALA A 514 -4.94 3.54 -13.09
C ALA A 514 -4.26 2.58 -14.07
N PHE A 515 -4.83 1.37 -14.24
CA PHE A 515 -4.12 0.25 -14.89
C PHE A 515 -3.90 0.41 -16.40
N ASP A 516 -4.85 1.00 -17.13
CA ASP A 516 -4.75 1.27 -18.56
C ASP A 516 -4.68 2.77 -18.88
N GLY A 517 -5.14 3.63 -17.97
CA GLY A 517 -5.21 5.07 -18.16
C GLY A 517 -4.25 5.86 -17.28
N SER A 518 -4.74 7.02 -16.84
CA SER A 518 -3.96 8.03 -16.15
C SER A 518 -4.64 8.55 -14.89
N PHE A 519 -3.84 9.12 -14.00
CA PHE A 519 -4.33 10.07 -13.01
C PHE A 519 -4.14 11.50 -13.51
N TYR A 520 -5.23 12.26 -13.72
CA TYR A 520 -5.12 13.64 -14.21
C TYR A 520 -6.20 14.57 -13.66
N VAL A 521 -5.97 15.88 -13.81
CA VAL A 521 -6.95 16.93 -13.48
C VAL A 521 -7.69 17.36 -14.74
N GLU A 522 -9.02 17.33 -14.70
CA GLU A 522 -9.83 17.80 -15.83
C GLU A 522 -9.65 19.31 -16.04
N GLY A 523 -9.25 19.72 -17.25
CA GLY A 523 -8.98 21.13 -17.56
C GLY A 523 -7.75 21.68 -16.86
N TYR A 524 -6.74 20.85 -16.61
CA TYR A 524 -5.49 21.22 -15.95
C TYR A 524 -4.82 22.46 -16.54
N ASP A 525 -4.98 22.69 -17.84
CA ASP A 525 -4.37 23.73 -18.69
C ASP A 525 -5.21 25.00 -18.87
N THR A 526 -6.45 25.00 -18.37
CA THR A 526 -7.40 26.11 -18.57
C THR A 526 -7.81 26.77 -17.25
N ILE A 527 -7.61 26.10 -16.12
CA ILE A 527 -7.96 26.64 -14.81
C ILE A 527 -6.83 27.48 -14.21
N LYS A 528 -7.20 28.59 -13.55
CA LYS A 528 -6.26 29.36 -12.73
C LYS A 528 -5.60 28.48 -11.67
N PRO A 529 -4.37 28.79 -11.23
CA PRO A 529 -3.67 28.03 -10.20
C PRO A 529 -4.55 27.76 -8.96
N LYS A 530 -4.61 26.51 -8.53
CA LYS A 530 -5.44 26.01 -7.43
C LYS A 530 -4.64 25.67 -6.17
N GLY A 531 -3.34 25.94 -6.18
CA GLY A 531 -2.43 25.61 -5.09
C GLY A 531 -1.89 24.19 -5.23
N GLU A 532 -1.89 23.45 -4.13
CA GLU A 532 -1.28 22.11 -4.05
C GLU A 532 -2.31 21.00 -4.31
N LEU A 533 -1.91 19.94 -5.03
CA LEU A 533 -2.62 18.66 -5.02
C LEU A 533 -1.81 17.69 -4.18
N THR A 534 -2.28 17.44 -2.95
CA THR A 534 -1.65 16.50 -2.02
C THR A 534 -2.23 15.10 -2.24
N ILE A 535 -1.35 14.14 -2.54
CA ILE A 535 -1.65 12.71 -2.44
C ILE A 535 -0.91 12.17 -1.22
N PHE A 536 -1.65 11.64 -0.25
CA PHE A 536 -1.07 10.89 0.88
C PHE A 536 -1.38 9.41 0.67
N GLY A 537 -0.37 8.64 0.23
CA GLY A 537 -0.53 7.28 -0.24
C GLY A 537 0.41 6.94 -1.39
N SER A 538 -0.14 6.30 -2.42
CA SER A 538 0.56 5.86 -3.62
C SER A 538 -0.14 6.38 -4.87
N LEU A 539 0.62 6.66 -5.93
CA LEU A 539 0.08 6.95 -7.25
C LEU A 539 0.71 6.00 -8.28
N MET A 540 -0.09 5.07 -8.79
CA MET A 540 0.28 4.16 -9.87
C MET A 540 -0.59 4.42 -11.11
N GLN A 541 0.03 4.56 -12.28
CA GLN A 541 -0.68 4.84 -13.53
C GLN A 541 0.04 4.26 -14.75
N ASN A 542 -0.71 3.81 -15.76
CA ASN A 542 -0.12 3.32 -17.00
C ASN A 542 0.54 4.43 -17.80
N VAL A 543 -0.17 5.54 -17.97
CA VAL A 543 0.34 6.72 -18.66
C VAL A 543 0.27 7.89 -17.72
N ARG A 544 1.36 8.64 -17.59
CA ARG A 544 1.37 9.85 -16.78
C ARG A 544 0.28 10.84 -17.20
N GLY A 545 -0.51 11.29 -16.24
CA GLY A 545 -1.50 12.34 -16.45
C GLY A 545 -1.06 13.72 -15.94
N PRO A 546 -1.44 14.80 -16.64
CA PRO A 546 -1.12 16.16 -16.23
C PRO A 546 -2.08 16.67 -15.15
N ILE A 547 -1.56 17.50 -14.24
CA ILE A 547 -2.35 18.12 -13.17
C ILE A 547 -2.29 19.66 -13.15
N GLY A 548 -1.43 20.23 -13.99
CA GLY A 548 -1.24 21.67 -14.14
C GLY A 548 -0.11 21.96 -15.14
N THR A 549 0.08 23.23 -15.48
CA THR A 549 1.17 23.71 -16.35
C THR A 549 2.01 24.75 -15.63
N PHE A 550 3.23 24.97 -16.12
CA PHE A 550 4.17 25.93 -15.55
C PHE A 550 4.93 26.65 -16.67
N TYR A 551 5.60 27.75 -16.31
CA TYR A 551 6.58 28.43 -17.17
C TYR A 551 7.81 28.82 -16.34
N TRP A 552 8.93 29.07 -17.00
CA TRP A 552 10.16 29.51 -16.34
C TRP A 552 10.24 31.03 -16.22
N GLU A 553 10.48 31.52 -15.01
CA GLU A 553 10.75 32.93 -14.72
C GLU A 553 11.98 33.06 -13.83
N LYS A 554 13.02 33.75 -14.32
CA LYS A 554 14.27 34.03 -13.57
C LYS A 554 14.83 32.77 -12.89
N GLU A 555 15.04 31.72 -13.67
CA GLU A 555 15.61 30.42 -13.24
C GLU A 555 14.71 29.64 -12.25
N LYS A 556 13.39 29.92 -12.24
CA LYS A 556 12.44 29.20 -11.39
C LYS A 556 11.14 28.90 -12.11
N PRO A 557 10.55 27.71 -11.90
CA PRO A 557 9.23 27.42 -12.44
C PRO A 557 8.14 28.18 -11.66
N GLN A 558 7.17 28.72 -12.38
CA GLN A 558 5.95 29.35 -11.87
C GLN A 558 4.73 28.58 -12.38
N ILE A 559 3.84 28.21 -11.46
CA ILE A 559 2.59 27.50 -11.81
C ILE A 559 1.68 28.45 -12.60
N LEU A 560 1.36 28.07 -13.82
CA LEU A 560 0.50 28.84 -14.72
C LEU A 560 -0.96 28.44 -14.58
N THR A 561 -1.22 27.13 -14.52
CA THR A 561 -2.57 26.56 -14.43
C THR A 561 -2.59 25.28 -13.59
N GLY A 562 -3.76 24.88 -13.12
CA GLY A 562 -3.92 23.63 -12.39
C GLY A 562 -3.30 23.64 -10.99
N TYR A 563 -2.61 22.55 -10.64
CA TYR A 563 -2.00 22.33 -9.33
C TYR A 563 -0.49 22.10 -9.44
N ARG A 564 0.25 22.44 -8.38
CA ARG A 564 1.56 21.84 -8.13
C ARG A 564 1.41 20.46 -7.47
N LYS A 565 2.40 19.59 -7.65
CA LYS A 565 2.38 18.23 -7.09
C LYS A 565 2.89 18.25 -5.65
N ASN A 566 2.23 17.51 -4.76
CA ASN A 566 2.82 17.12 -3.48
C ASN A 566 2.46 15.66 -3.19
N TYR A 567 3.41 14.76 -3.43
CA TYR A 567 3.19 13.32 -3.21
C TYR A 567 3.91 12.91 -1.94
N VAL A 568 3.13 12.49 -0.95
CA VAL A 568 3.59 12.10 0.39
C VAL A 568 3.29 10.63 0.58
N TYR A 569 4.34 9.83 0.81
CA TYR A 569 4.18 8.40 1.01
C TYR A 569 3.53 8.08 2.34
N ASP A 570 2.62 7.11 2.31
CA ASP A 570 2.05 6.54 3.53
C ASP A 570 2.93 5.40 4.06
N TRP A 571 3.86 5.75 4.96
CA TRP A 571 4.85 4.83 5.54
C TRP A 571 4.21 3.69 6.35
N ARG A 572 2.91 3.79 6.66
CA ARG A 572 2.16 2.70 7.30
C ARG A 572 2.09 1.47 6.38
N VAL A 573 2.23 1.64 5.06
CA VAL A 573 2.32 0.52 4.09
C VAL A 573 3.51 -0.39 4.40
N LEU A 574 4.67 0.20 4.75
CA LEU A 574 5.84 -0.59 5.14
C LEU A 574 5.69 -1.29 6.50
N LYS A 575 4.70 -0.87 7.29
CA LYS A 575 4.31 -1.53 8.55
C LYS A 575 3.23 -2.60 8.34
N GLY A 576 2.88 -2.85 7.08
CA GLY A 576 1.90 -3.86 6.70
C GLY A 576 0.44 -3.38 6.73
N ILE A 577 0.19 -2.07 6.61
CA ILE A 577 -1.18 -1.61 6.36
C ILE A 577 -1.56 -1.94 4.90
N ALA A 578 -2.67 -2.65 4.74
CA ALA A 578 -3.30 -2.91 3.45
C ALA A 578 -4.80 -3.10 3.66
N ALA A 579 -5.60 -2.77 2.65
CA ALA A 579 -6.99 -3.17 2.57
C ALA A 579 -7.14 -4.44 1.71
N ALA A 580 -8.23 -5.19 1.88
CA ALA A 580 -8.55 -6.28 0.98
C ALA A 580 -8.58 -5.76 -0.48
N GLY A 581 -8.02 -6.52 -1.42
CA GLY A 581 -7.94 -6.10 -2.82
C GLY A 581 -6.94 -4.99 -3.13
N THR A 582 -5.98 -4.71 -2.23
CA THR A 582 -4.83 -3.82 -2.54
C THR A 582 -4.00 -4.44 -3.67
N PRO A 583 -3.78 -3.76 -4.81
CA PRO A 583 -2.99 -4.29 -5.92
C PRO A 583 -1.57 -4.73 -5.51
N ALA A 584 -1.17 -5.91 -5.99
CA ALA A 584 0.13 -6.53 -5.75
C ALA A 584 0.60 -7.30 -6.98
N THR A 585 1.91 -7.54 -7.09
CA THR A 585 2.45 -8.43 -8.13
C THR A 585 2.30 -9.89 -7.71
N GLU A 586 2.07 -10.78 -8.67
CA GLU A 586 2.08 -12.24 -8.48
C GLU A 586 3.51 -12.79 -8.28
N GLU A 587 3.62 -13.95 -7.62
CA GLU A 587 4.84 -14.76 -7.47
C GLU A 587 6.06 -14.00 -6.90
N GLU A 588 5.79 -12.96 -6.13
CA GLU A 588 6.79 -12.09 -5.55
C GLU A 588 6.41 -11.71 -4.13
N SER A 589 7.43 -11.54 -3.29
CA SER A 589 7.28 -11.13 -1.91
C SER A 589 8.12 -9.88 -1.63
N LEU A 590 7.67 -9.07 -0.68
CA LEU A 590 8.43 -7.96 -0.15
C LEU A 590 9.06 -8.39 1.18
N VAL A 591 10.38 -8.23 1.30
CA VAL A 591 11.09 -8.41 2.57
C VAL A 591 10.98 -7.11 3.37
N LEU A 592 10.13 -7.11 4.40
CA LEU A 592 9.93 -5.94 5.27
C LEU A 592 11.06 -5.80 6.30
N LEU A 593 11.64 -6.92 6.72
CA LEU A 593 12.66 -6.95 7.74
C LEU A 593 13.51 -8.22 7.62
N LEU A 594 14.81 -8.11 7.96
CA LEU A 594 15.74 -9.21 8.12
C LEU A 594 16.51 -9.07 9.45
N ARG A 595 16.60 -10.14 10.26
CA ARG A 595 17.29 -10.10 11.57
C ARG A 595 18.00 -11.39 11.95
N GLU A 596 18.85 -11.28 12.97
CA GLU A 596 19.58 -12.39 13.61
C GLU A 596 19.42 -12.32 15.13
N VAL A 597 19.25 -13.47 15.78
CA VAL A 597 19.43 -13.63 17.23
C VAL A 597 20.17 -14.96 17.51
N TYR A 598 20.94 -15.03 18.60
CA TYR A 598 21.77 -16.20 18.94
C TYR A 598 21.85 -16.47 20.44
#